data_AF-A0A4D6L7R8-F1
#
_entry.id   AF-A0A4D6L7R8-F1
#
_cell.length_a   1.000
_cell.length_b   1.000
_cell.length_c   1.000
_cell.angle_alpha   90.00
_cell.angle_beta   90.00
_cell.angle_gamma   90.00
#
_symmetry.space_group_name_H-M   'P 1'
#
loop_
_entity.id
_entity.type
_entity.pdbx_description
1 polymer ?
#
loop_
_entity_poly.entity_id
_entity_poly.type
_entity_poly.pdbx_seq_one_letter_code
_entity_poly.pdbx_strand_id
1 'polypeptide(L)'
;MSLPTTTSGHSSLYSALTLPRTTQIHPTLFSSSAKFFSCRSPSYLGVSFCFSNTLLSRPLLFAVKASSGVGSEASKQESDKSEEQEEEQYEEYEVEIEQPFGLKFAKGRDGGTYIDAIAPGGSADKAGVFTVGDKVLATSAVFGTEIWPAAEYGRTMYTIRQRIGPLLMKMQKRYGKSIDSGGALTEKEIIRAERNSGVISNRVREIQMLNALRKKEQKERRERDLREGLQLYKNGSYNEALEKFESILGSKPEPEEAAVASYNVACCYSKLNQIQAALSSLEEALNSGFEDFKRLRTDPDLANVRASEEFDPLLKRFDESFINENAINAIKSLFGFGKK
;
A
#
# COMPACT_ATOMS: atom_id res chain seq x y z
N MET A 1 -16.45 53.43 38.55
CA MET A 1 -16.00 52.24 39.30
C MET A 1 -17.24 51.44 39.64
N SER A 2 -17.50 50.20 39.23
CA SER A 2 -16.87 49.24 38.33
C SER A 2 -17.98 48.21 38.07
N LEU A 3 -18.25 47.80 36.83
CA LEU A 3 -19.13 46.67 36.53
C LEU A 3 -18.35 45.35 36.73
N PRO A 4 -18.95 44.28 37.27
CA PRO A 4 -18.27 42.98 37.33
C PRO A 4 -18.47 42.22 36.02
N THR A 5 -17.36 41.81 35.42
CA THR A 5 -17.29 40.82 34.36
C THR A 5 -17.31 39.42 34.97
N THR A 6 -18.30 38.61 34.59
CA THR A 6 -18.33 37.17 34.89
C THR A 6 -17.75 36.39 33.72
N THR A 7 -16.52 35.90 33.86
CA THR A 7 -15.89 34.92 32.97
C THR A 7 -16.10 33.51 33.54
N SER A 8 -17.05 32.75 32.99
CA SER A 8 -17.24 31.33 33.30
C SER A 8 -16.46 30.45 32.31
N GLY A 9 -15.22 30.11 32.66
CA GLY A 9 -14.43 29.13 31.92
C GLY A 9 -14.73 27.71 32.43
N HIS A 10 -15.64 27.00 31.78
CA HIS A 10 -15.83 25.55 31.96
C HIS A 10 -15.53 24.86 30.64
N SER A 11 -14.27 24.45 30.46
CA SER A 11 -13.80 23.74 29.26
C SER A 11 -13.91 22.23 29.51
N SER A 12 -14.87 21.60 28.82
CA SER A 12 -15.12 20.15 28.84
C SER A 12 -14.28 19.50 27.74
N LEU A 13 -12.97 19.44 27.89
CA LEU A 13 -12.12 18.73 26.92
C LEU A 13 -11.96 17.25 27.26
N TYR A 14 -12.15 16.38 26.27
CA TYR A 14 -11.91 14.96 26.40
C TYR A 14 -10.45 14.69 26.07
N SER A 15 -9.64 14.54 27.11
CA SER A 15 -8.19 14.25 27.01
C SER A 15 -7.86 12.80 27.40
N ALA A 16 -8.87 11.98 27.67
CA ALA A 16 -8.68 10.65 28.22
C ALA A 16 -8.46 9.63 27.11
N LEU A 17 -7.20 9.31 26.83
CA LEU A 17 -6.81 7.99 26.33
C LEU A 17 -6.96 7.04 27.53
N THR A 18 -8.16 6.50 27.72
CA THR A 18 -8.42 5.55 28.80
C THR A 18 -7.72 4.24 28.47
N LEU A 19 -6.59 3.97 29.13
CA LEU A 19 -5.92 2.68 29.12
C LEU A 19 -6.96 1.54 29.21
N PRO A 20 -6.99 0.57 28.28
CA PRO A 20 -7.92 -0.53 28.37
C PRO A 20 -7.64 -1.31 29.66
N ARG A 21 -8.71 -1.46 30.44
CA ARG A 21 -8.76 -2.29 31.65
C ARG A 21 -8.37 -3.71 31.25
N THR A 22 -7.26 -4.21 31.81
CA THR A 22 -6.77 -5.57 31.57
C THR A 22 -7.85 -6.60 31.89
N THR A 23 -8.50 -7.15 30.87
CA THR A 23 -9.15 -8.45 30.97
C THR A 23 -8.04 -9.50 30.97
N GLN A 24 -7.71 -10.01 32.16
CA GLN A 24 -6.85 -11.18 32.29
C GLN A 24 -7.52 -12.37 31.63
N ILE A 25 -7.13 -12.67 30.40
CA ILE A 25 -7.42 -13.95 29.78
C ILE A 25 -6.34 -14.91 30.28
N HIS A 26 -6.72 -15.82 31.19
CA HIS A 26 -5.90 -16.96 31.56
C HIS A 26 -5.53 -17.77 30.31
N PRO A 27 -4.26 -18.19 30.13
CA PRO A 27 -3.89 -19.07 29.05
C PRO A 27 -4.39 -20.48 29.39
N THR A 28 -5.47 -20.91 28.75
CA THR A 28 -5.81 -22.34 28.70
C THR A 28 -4.88 -23.01 27.69
N LEU A 29 -4.03 -23.89 28.20
CA LEU A 29 -3.19 -24.79 27.43
C LEU A 29 -4.07 -25.72 26.59
N PHE A 30 -4.18 -25.46 25.29
CA PHE A 30 -4.65 -26.46 24.34
C PHE A 30 -3.44 -27.19 23.75
N SER A 31 -3.21 -28.42 24.21
CA SER A 31 -2.25 -29.33 23.62
C SER A 31 -2.77 -29.83 22.27
N SER A 32 -2.02 -29.59 21.20
CA SER A 32 -2.25 -30.18 19.89
C SER A 32 -1.75 -31.63 19.87
N SER A 33 -2.66 -32.61 19.81
CA SER A 33 -2.31 -33.98 19.44
C SER A 33 -2.23 -34.08 17.91
N ALA A 34 -1.06 -33.82 17.34
CA ALA A 34 -0.77 -34.11 15.93
C ALA A 34 -0.53 -35.62 15.77
N LYS A 35 -1.45 -36.32 15.10
CA LYS A 35 -1.22 -37.69 14.62
C LYS A 35 -0.36 -37.64 13.37
N PHE A 36 0.86 -38.17 13.48
CA PHE A 36 1.76 -38.43 12.38
C PHE A 36 1.15 -39.46 11.42
N PHE A 37 0.95 -39.08 10.15
CA PHE A 37 0.82 -40.03 9.06
C PHE A 37 2.08 -39.96 8.19
N SER A 38 2.87 -41.02 8.29
CA SER A 38 4.02 -41.32 7.44
C SER A 38 3.50 -41.92 6.13
N CYS A 39 3.83 -41.32 4.99
CA CYS A 39 3.68 -41.96 3.68
C CYS A 39 5.03 -41.94 2.96
N ARG A 40 5.56 -43.14 2.75
CA ARG A 40 6.78 -43.45 2.02
C ARG A 40 6.61 -43.16 0.53
N SER A 41 7.74 -42.80 -0.09
CA SER A 41 7.98 -42.76 -1.54
C SER A 41 7.77 -44.13 -2.22
N PRO A 42 7.64 -44.12 -3.56
CA PRO A 42 8.67 -44.84 -4.30
C PRO A 42 9.20 -44.09 -5.54
N SER A 43 10.48 -44.32 -5.76
CA SER A 43 11.31 -43.98 -6.91
C SER A 43 10.90 -44.78 -8.15
N TYR A 44 10.89 -44.16 -9.33
CA TYR A 44 11.03 -44.87 -10.60
C TYR A 44 12.04 -44.16 -11.52
N LEU A 45 13.01 -44.96 -11.96
CA LEU A 45 14.02 -44.70 -12.99
C LEU A 45 13.44 -44.82 -14.40
N GLY A 46 14.08 -44.15 -15.37
CA GLY A 46 14.06 -44.52 -16.79
C GLY A 46 13.54 -43.42 -17.73
N VAL A 47 14.05 -43.20 -18.95
CA VAL A 47 15.17 -43.73 -19.74
C VAL A 47 15.53 -42.63 -20.75
N SER A 48 16.82 -42.50 -21.05
CA SER A 48 17.41 -41.67 -22.10
C SER A 48 16.95 -42.09 -23.49
N PHE A 49 16.59 -41.13 -24.35
CA PHE A 49 16.72 -41.31 -25.80
C PHE A 49 17.27 -40.04 -26.45
N CYS A 50 18.56 -40.12 -26.78
CA CYS A 50 19.20 -39.27 -27.76
C CYS A 50 18.71 -39.66 -29.16
N PHE A 51 18.34 -38.67 -29.97
CA PHE A 51 18.39 -38.80 -31.43
C PHE A 51 19.13 -37.60 -32.01
N SER A 52 20.37 -37.86 -32.39
CA SER A 52 21.14 -37.06 -33.32
C SER A 52 20.52 -37.20 -34.71
N ASN A 53 20.37 -36.10 -35.45
CA ASN A 53 20.36 -36.14 -36.90
C ASN A 53 21.07 -34.89 -37.44
N THR A 54 22.25 -35.16 -37.99
CA THR A 54 23.03 -34.28 -38.84
C THR A 54 22.39 -34.21 -40.22
N LEU A 55 22.12 -33.01 -40.76
CA LEU A 55 22.17 -32.77 -42.20
C LEU A 55 22.67 -31.34 -42.49
N LEU A 56 23.77 -31.28 -43.23
CA LEU A 56 24.36 -30.11 -43.85
C LEU A 56 23.47 -29.56 -44.97
N SER A 57 23.33 -28.23 -45.07
CA SER A 57 23.37 -27.52 -46.36
C SER A 57 23.45 -25.99 -46.21
N ARG A 58 24.64 -25.47 -46.60
CA ARG A 58 25.10 -24.18 -47.18
C ARG A 58 24.53 -22.79 -46.76
N PRO A 59 25.41 -21.76 -46.70
CA PRO A 59 25.07 -20.42 -46.24
C PRO A 59 24.61 -19.50 -47.38
N LEU A 60 23.71 -18.56 -47.08
CA LEU A 60 23.50 -17.35 -47.86
C LEU A 60 23.91 -16.16 -47.02
N LEU A 61 24.97 -15.50 -47.47
CA LEU A 61 25.52 -14.26 -46.94
C LEU A 61 24.53 -13.13 -47.21
N PHE A 62 24.19 -12.33 -46.20
CA PHE A 62 23.73 -10.96 -46.42
C PHE A 62 24.51 -9.98 -45.54
N ALA A 63 24.89 -8.88 -46.19
CA ALA A 63 25.94 -7.97 -45.82
C ALA A 63 25.51 -6.96 -44.75
N VAL A 64 26.43 -6.71 -43.82
CA VAL A 64 26.39 -5.57 -42.88
C VAL A 64 26.76 -4.30 -43.65
N LYS A 65 25.91 -3.27 -43.55
CA LYS A 65 26.27 -1.89 -43.93
C LYS A 65 26.28 -1.03 -42.68
N ALA A 66 27.47 -0.85 -42.11
CA ALA A 66 27.75 0.21 -41.15
C ALA A 66 27.96 1.51 -41.91
N SER A 67 27.31 2.60 -41.49
CA SER A 67 27.57 3.95 -41.95
C SER A 67 27.85 4.82 -40.75
N SER A 68 29.13 5.11 -40.53
CA SER A 68 29.66 6.14 -39.65
C SER A 68 29.47 7.51 -40.30
N GLY A 69 28.82 8.43 -39.60
CA GLY A 69 28.79 9.85 -39.93
C GLY A 69 29.25 10.67 -38.73
N VAL A 70 30.41 11.31 -38.86
CA VAL A 70 31.03 12.21 -37.88
C VAL A 70 30.75 13.67 -38.27
N GLY A 71 30.54 14.52 -37.25
CA GLY A 71 30.73 15.97 -37.27
C GLY A 71 29.48 16.76 -36.83
N SER A 72 29.52 17.79 -35.98
CA SER A 72 30.59 18.46 -35.23
C SER A 72 29.97 19.33 -34.12
N GLU A 73 30.70 19.43 -33.00
CA GLU A 73 30.87 20.53 -32.03
C GLU A 73 29.77 21.58 -31.75
N ALA A 74 29.40 21.66 -30.46
CA ALA A 74 29.25 22.93 -29.76
C ALA A 74 29.63 22.76 -28.27
N SER A 75 30.71 23.43 -27.87
CA SER A 75 31.26 23.49 -26.52
C SER A 75 30.52 24.51 -25.63
N LYS A 76 30.30 24.19 -24.35
CA LYS A 76 30.44 25.11 -23.20
C LYS A 76 30.58 24.30 -21.92
N GLN A 77 31.66 24.57 -21.18
CA GLN A 77 31.95 24.03 -19.85
C GLN A 77 31.14 24.81 -18.79
N GLU A 78 30.66 24.13 -17.76
CA GLU A 78 30.99 24.49 -16.38
C GLU A 78 30.73 23.28 -15.45
N SER A 79 31.64 23.15 -14.51
CA SER A 79 31.81 22.05 -13.57
C SER A 79 30.84 22.15 -12.40
N ASP A 80 30.20 21.03 -12.04
CA ASP A 80 29.75 20.83 -10.67
C ASP A 80 29.98 19.37 -10.25
N LYS A 81 30.69 19.20 -9.13
CA LYS A 81 31.01 17.91 -8.52
C LYS A 81 29.76 17.36 -7.86
N SER A 82 29.24 16.25 -8.37
CA SER A 82 28.28 15.43 -7.63
C SER A 82 28.51 13.94 -7.94
N GLU A 83 28.91 13.24 -6.88
CA GLU A 83 28.70 11.83 -6.55
C GLU A 83 28.51 10.84 -7.71
N GLU A 84 29.54 10.02 -7.94
CA GLU A 84 29.53 8.85 -8.82
C GLU A 84 28.49 7.83 -8.36
N GLN A 85 27.26 7.96 -8.85
CA GLN A 85 26.41 6.80 -9.09
C GLN A 85 26.89 6.19 -10.41
N GLU A 86 27.32 4.93 -10.39
CA GLU A 86 27.55 4.17 -11.63
C GLU A 86 26.22 4.08 -12.38
N GLU A 87 25.94 5.04 -13.25
CA GLU A 87 24.86 4.96 -14.23
C GLU A 87 25.20 3.80 -15.16
N GLU A 88 24.64 2.62 -14.90
CA GLU A 88 24.74 1.50 -15.83
C GLU A 88 24.20 1.96 -17.18
N GLN A 89 25.10 2.20 -18.14
CA GLN A 89 24.74 2.67 -19.47
C GLN A 89 23.98 1.55 -20.19
N TYR A 90 22.66 1.67 -20.24
CA TYR A 90 21.82 0.71 -20.93
C TYR A 90 21.76 1.03 -22.43
N GLU A 91 22.04 0.03 -23.28
CA GLU A 91 21.86 0.16 -24.72
C GLU A 91 20.37 0.00 -25.09
N GLU A 92 19.82 1.00 -25.77
CA GLU A 92 18.46 0.96 -26.33
C GLU A 92 18.49 0.55 -27.80
N TYR A 93 17.54 -0.28 -28.22
CA TYR A 93 17.39 -0.67 -29.62
C TYR A 93 15.92 -0.73 -30.05
N GLU A 94 15.67 -0.41 -31.31
CA GLU A 94 14.34 -0.46 -31.92
C GLU A 94 14.25 -1.65 -32.87
N VAL A 95 13.10 -2.32 -32.88
CA VAL A 95 12.89 -3.52 -33.66
C VAL A 95 11.46 -3.61 -34.14
N GLU A 96 11.30 -4.06 -35.39
CA GLU A 96 10.02 -4.37 -36.01
C GLU A 96 9.97 -5.87 -36.31
N ILE A 97 8.94 -6.56 -35.79
CA ILE A 97 8.75 -7.99 -36.00
C ILE A 97 7.31 -8.32 -36.40
N GLU A 98 7.15 -9.35 -37.23
CA GLU A 98 5.84 -9.84 -37.68
C GLU A 98 5.36 -11.05 -36.88
N GLN A 99 4.04 -11.26 -36.84
CA GLN A 99 3.45 -12.46 -36.23
C GLN A 99 3.78 -13.72 -37.07
N PRO A 100 4.08 -14.86 -36.43
CA PRO A 100 4.17 -15.10 -34.99
C PRO A 100 5.49 -14.57 -34.39
N PHE A 101 5.38 -13.69 -33.38
CA PHE A 101 6.54 -12.98 -32.81
C PHE A 101 7.58 -13.92 -32.20
N GLY A 102 7.15 -15.03 -31.59
CA GLY A 102 8.06 -15.98 -30.95
C GLY A 102 8.70 -15.47 -29.64
N LEU A 103 8.09 -14.49 -28.97
CA LEU A 103 8.54 -13.97 -27.67
C LEU A 103 7.57 -14.37 -26.56
N LYS A 104 8.11 -14.79 -25.41
CA LYS A 104 7.39 -14.88 -24.14
C LYS A 104 7.84 -13.74 -23.24
N PHE A 105 6.90 -13.16 -22.52
CA PHE A 105 7.15 -12.04 -21.63
C PHE A 105 6.75 -12.36 -20.19
N ALA A 106 7.56 -11.89 -19.24
CA ALA A 106 7.29 -11.95 -17.82
C ALA A 106 7.16 -10.53 -17.21
N LYS A 107 6.42 -10.44 -16.11
CA LYS A 107 6.25 -9.22 -15.33
C LYS A 107 7.45 -9.07 -14.39
N GLY A 108 8.17 -7.96 -14.50
CA GLY A 108 9.24 -7.62 -13.55
C GLY A 108 8.70 -7.05 -12.24
N ARG A 109 9.58 -6.98 -11.23
CA ARG A 109 9.25 -6.43 -9.90
C ARG A 109 8.85 -4.96 -9.93
N ASP A 110 9.44 -4.21 -10.86
CA ASP A 110 9.12 -2.82 -11.16
C ASP A 110 7.79 -2.65 -11.92
N GLY A 111 7.08 -3.76 -12.21
CA GLY A 111 5.86 -3.76 -13.01
C GLY A 111 6.09 -3.69 -14.52
N GLY A 112 7.35 -3.65 -14.96
CA GLY A 112 7.74 -3.61 -16.37
C GLY A 112 7.57 -4.95 -17.08
N THR A 113 7.71 -4.92 -18.41
CA THR A 113 7.62 -6.10 -19.28
C THR A 113 9.00 -6.53 -19.74
N TYR A 114 9.35 -7.79 -19.54
CA TYR A 114 10.67 -8.34 -19.85
C TYR A 114 10.55 -9.60 -20.69
N ILE A 115 11.56 -9.86 -21.53
CA ILE A 115 11.64 -11.11 -22.30
C ILE A 115 11.99 -12.27 -21.36
N ASP A 116 11.10 -13.26 -21.31
CA ASP A 116 11.25 -14.48 -20.52
C ASP A 116 11.87 -15.61 -21.34
N ALA A 117 11.42 -15.77 -22.59
CA ALA A 117 11.97 -16.77 -23.50
C ALA A 117 11.77 -16.39 -24.97
N ILE A 118 12.66 -16.88 -25.82
CA ILE A 118 12.62 -16.72 -27.27
C ILE A 118 12.37 -18.11 -27.88
N ALA A 119 11.34 -18.23 -28.71
CA ALA A 119 10.98 -19.49 -29.34
C ALA A 119 11.83 -19.75 -30.59
N PRO A 120 12.50 -20.90 -30.71
CA PRO A 120 13.35 -21.21 -31.85
C PRO A 120 12.53 -21.26 -33.15
N GLY A 121 13.02 -20.61 -34.21
CA GLY A 121 12.34 -20.50 -35.50
C GLY A 121 11.24 -19.44 -35.60
N GLY A 122 10.94 -18.71 -34.52
CA GLY A 122 10.04 -17.56 -34.52
C GLY A 122 10.65 -16.31 -35.17
N SER A 123 9.84 -15.28 -35.43
CA SER A 123 10.32 -14.02 -36.03
C SER A 123 11.41 -13.35 -35.19
N ALA A 124 11.28 -13.38 -33.86
CA ALA A 124 12.29 -12.83 -32.95
C ALA A 124 13.62 -13.60 -32.97
N ASP A 125 13.57 -14.93 -33.07
CA ASP A 125 14.78 -15.77 -33.17
C ASP A 125 15.52 -15.51 -34.49
N LYS A 126 14.77 -15.39 -35.60
CA LYS A 126 15.33 -15.03 -36.92
C LYS A 126 15.95 -13.63 -36.94
N ALA A 127 15.38 -12.69 -36.19
CA ALA A 127 15.93 -11.35 -36.07
C ALA A 127 17.28 -11.34 -35.35
N GLY A 128 17.50 -12.27 -34.40
CA GLY A 128 18.79 -12.42 -33.69
C GLY A 128 19.17 -11.24 -32.78
N VAL A 129 18.28 -10.25 -32.62
CA VAL A 129 18.53 -9.03 -31.84
C VAL A 129 18.05 -9.12 -30.39
N PHE A 130 17.22 -10.10 -30.05
CA PHE A 130 16.62 -10.20 -28.71
C PHE A 130 17.48 -11.04 -27.77
N THR A 131 17.54 -10.63 -26.51
CA THR A 131 18.17 -11.38 -25.42
C THR A 131 17.16 -11.63 -24.32
N VAL A 132 17.21 -12.81 -23.69
CA VAL A 132 16.40 -13.08 -22.50
C VAL A 132 16.78 -12.09 -21.39
N GLY A 133 15.77 -11.48 -20.77
CA GLY A 133 15.94 -10.42 -19.78
C GLY A 133 15.87 -8.99 -20.31
N ASP A 134 15.84 -8.77 -21.63
CA ASP A 134 15.67 -7.42 -22.19
C ASP A 134 14.32 -6.81 -21.79
N LYS A 135 14.31 -5.50 -21.50
CA LYS A 135 13.12 -4.76 -21.04
C LYS A 135 12.45 -4.05 -22.21
N VAL A 136 11.13 -4.08 -22.23
CA VAL A 136 10.32 -3.30 -23.16
C VAL A 136 10.15 -1.89 -22.62
N LEU A 137 10.62 -0.88 -23.37
CA LEU A 137 10.48 0.54 -23.02
C LEU A 137 9.29 1.20 -23.72
N ALA A 138 8.99 0.78 -24.95
CA ALA A 138 7.87 1.30 -25.71
C ALA A 138 7.33 0.27 -26.70
N THR A 139 6.03 0.32 -26.98
CA THR A 139 5.37 -0.57 -27.95
C THR A 139 4.44 0.22 -28.85
N SER A 140 4.31 -0.21 -30.10
CA SER A 140 3.29 0.32 -30.99
C SER A 140 1.88 0.16 -30.41
N ALA A 141 0.97 1.08 -30.75
CA ALA A 141 -0.45 1.00 -30.39
C ALA A 141 -1.14 -0.28 -30.94
N VAL A 142 -2.43 -0.51 -30.70
CA VAL A 142 -3.13 -1.65 -31.35
C VAL A 142 -3.36 -1.38 -32.84
N PHE A 143 -3.61 -0.12 -33.21
CA PHE A 143 -3.83 0.34 -34.57
C PHE A 143 -2.87 1.50 -34.89
N GLY A 144 -2.28 1.51 -36.09
CA GLY A 144 -1.34 2.55 -36.53
C GLY A 144 0.13 2.24 -36.27
N THR A 145 1.04 3.16 -36.60
CA THR A 145 2.50 2.97 -36.47
C THR A 145 3.11 3.73 -35.28
N GLU A 146 2.29 4.43 -34.51
CA GLU A 146 2.73 5.21 -33.36
C GLU A 146 3.22 4.33 -32.22
N ILE A 147 4.37 4.69 -31.64
CA ILE A 147 5.00 4.02 -30.51
C ILE A 147 4.73 4.81 -29.24
N TRP A 148 4.23 4.13 -28.21
CA TRP A 148 3.93 4.71 -26.91
C TRP A 148 4.78 4.04 -25.83
N PRO A 149 5.17 4.77 -24.76
CA PRO A 149 5.89 4.19 -23.64
C PRO A 149 5.16 2.95 -23.10
N ALA A 150 5.92 1.89 -22.84
CA ALA A 150 5.41 0.64 -22.33
C ALA A 150 4.93 0.88 -20.90
N ALA A 151 3.62 0.80 -20.72
CA ALA A 151 2.99 0.91 -19.41
C ALA A 151 3.22 -0.37 -18.58
N GLU A 152 2.55 -0.46 -17.43
CA GLU A 152 2.49 -1.67 -16.61
C GLU A 152 2.25 -2.92 -17.45
N TYR A 153 2.90 -4.04 -17.07
CA TYR A 153 2.91 -5.31 -17.81
C TYR A 153 1.58 -5.71 -18.47
N GLY A 154 0.45 -5.57 -17.75
CA GLY A 154 -0.86 -5.94 -18.28
C GLY A 154 -1.28 -5.13 -19.52
N ARG A 155 -1.02 -3.82 -19.52
CA ARG A 155 -1.37 -2.93 -20.64
C ARG A 155 -0.50 -3.20 -21.86
N THR A 156 0.81 -3.35 -21.64
CA THR A 156 1.78 -3.68 -22.70
C THR A 156 1.50 -5.05 -23.31
N MET A 157 1.14 -6.04 -22.50
CA MET A 157 0.75 -7.36 -23.04
C MET A 157 -0.58 -7.34 -23.79
N TYR A 158 -1.53 -6.51 -23.37
CA TYR A 158 -2.77 -6.34 -24.10
C TYR A 158 -2.52 -5.78 -25.50
N THR A 159 -1.70 -4.73 -25.64
CA THR A 159 -1.39 -4.14 -26.95
C THR A 159 -0.66 -5.12 -27.85
N ILE A 160 0.35 -5.83 -27.33
CA ILE A 160 1.10 -6.83 -28.09
C ILE A 160 0.19 -7.97 -28.57
N ARG A 161 -0.72 -8.47 -27.73
CA ARG A 161 -1.61 -9.60 -28.08
C ARG A 161 -2.69 -9.22 -29.09
N GLN A 162 -3.21 -8.01 -29.02
CA GLN A 162 -4.29 -7.53 -29.88
C GLN A 162 -3.78 -6.86 -31.17
N ARG A 163 -2.47 -6.66 -31.30
CA ARG A 163 -1.84 -6.01 -32.45
C ARG A 163 -2.15 -6.79 -33.74
N ILE A 164 -2.60 -6.07 -34.75
CA ILE A 164 -2.78 -6.58 -36.11
C ILE A 164 -1.72 -5.92 -37.00
N GLY A 165 -0.83 -6.74 -37.59
CA GLY A 165 0.31 -6.26 -38.38
C GLY A 165 1.64 -6.28 -37.60
N PRO A 166 2.68 -5.63 -38.14
CA PRO A 166 4.01 -5.64 -37.53
C PRO A 166 4.00 -4.91 -36.18
N LEU A 167 4.77 -5.44 -35.24
CA LEU A 167 4.94 -4.93 -33.89
C LEU A 167 6.26 -4.17 -33.82
N LEU A 168 6.18 -2.87 -33.57
CA LEU A 168 7.34 -2.03 -33.34
C LEU A 168 7.56 -1.90 -31.83
N MET A 169 8.78 -2.16 -31.39
CA MET A 169 9.16 -2.08 -29.98
C MET A 169 10.47 -1.32 -29.83
N LYS A 170 10.52 -0.48 -28.79
CA LYS A 170 11.76 0.05 -28.26
C LYS A 170 12.14 -0.76 -27.03
N MET A 171 13.34 -1.31 -27.05
CA MET A 171 13.85 -2.28 -26.08
C MET A 171 15.10 -1.74 -25.39
N GLN A 172 15.37 -2.25 -24.21
CA GLN A 172 16.59 -1.97 -23.43
C GLN A 172 17.34 -3.28 -23.20
N LYS A 173 18.61 -3.33 -23.61
CA LYS A 173 19.49 -4.48 -23.37
C LYS A 173 19.77 -4.64 -21.88
N ARG A 174 19.61 -5.86 -21.37
CA ARG A 174 20.01 -6.19 -19.97
C ARG A 174 20.99 -7.34 -19.84
N TYR A 175 21.54 -7.82 -20.96
CA TYR A 175 22.61 -8.83 -21.02
C TYR A 175 22.38 -10.05 -20.09
N GLY A 176 21.16 -10.55 -20.00
CA GLY A 176 20.84 -11.72 -19.18
C GLY A 176 20.84 -11.50 -17.67
N LYS A 177 20.92 -10.26 -17.17
CA LYS A 177 20.65 -9.96 -15.75
C LYS A 177 19.22 -10.42 -15.43
N SER A 178 19.10 -11.37 -14.50
CA SER A 178 17.80 -11.96 -14.15
C SER A 178 16.80 -10.89 -13.72
N ILE A 179 15.54 -11.08 -14.12
CA ILE A 179 14.37 -10.21 -13.84
C ILE A 179 14.21 -9.94 -12.32
N ASP A 180 14.84 -10.77 -11.49
CA ASP A 180 14.81 -10.77 -10.04
C ASP A 180 15.98 -10.05 -9.34
N SER A 181 17.01 -9.58 -10.04
CA SER A 181 18.20 -9.02 -9.39
C SER A 181 18.15 -7.51 -9.15
N GLY A 182 17.25 -6.78 -9.81
CA GLY A 182 17.36 -5.32 -9.93
C GLY A 182 16.57 -4.46 -8.93
N GLY A 183 15.97 -5.04 -7.88
CA GLY A 183 15.16 -4.28 -6.92
C GLY A 183 15.44 -4.71 -5.49
N ALA A 184 15.65 -3.74 -4.60
CA ALA A 184 15.63 -3.98 -3.16
C ALA A 184 14.32 -4.71 -2.80
N LEU A 185 14.43 -5.86 -2.15
CA LEU A 185 13.25 -6.58 -1.65
C LEU A 185 12.47 -5.64 -0.73
N THR A 186 11.16 -5.58 -0.91
CA THR A 186 10.32 -4.80 0.01
C THR A 186 10.43 -5.41 1.42
N GLU A 187 10.30 -4.60 2.48
CA GLU A 187 10.32 -5.10 3.87
C GLU A 187 9.39 -6.31 4.06
N LYS A 188 8.23 -6.31 3.38
CA LYS A 188 7.24 -7.39 3.41
C LYS A 188 7.73 -8.70 2.79
N GLU A 189 8.55 -8.63 1.74
CA GLU A 189 9.10 -9.81 1.06
C GLU A 189 10.27 -10.41 1.82
N ILE A 190 11.11 -9.58 2.44
CA ILE A 190 12.19 -10.04 3.34
C ILE A 190 11.57 -10.80 4.51
N ILE A 191 10.56 -10.22 5.15
CA ILE A 191 9.85 -10.87 6.25
C ILE A 191 9.16 -12.17 5.79
N ARG A 192 8.56 -12.20 4.59
CA ARG A 192 7.90 -13.41 4.05
C ARG A 192 8.92 -14.52 3.75
N ALA A 193 10.04 -14.18 3.11
CA ALA A 193 11.11 -15.12 2.79
C ALA A 193 11.72 -15.73 4.05
N GLU A 194 11.94 -14.93 5.10
CA GLU A 194 12.48 -15.41 6.37
C GLU A 194 11.48 -16.23 7.20
N ARG A 195 10.19 -15.89 7.16
CA ARG A 195 9.14 -16.76 7.75
C ARG A 195 9.13 -18.14 7.11
N ASN A 196 9.34 -18.20 5.79
CA ASN A 196 9.40 -19.47 5.06
C ASN A 196 10.69 -20.25 5.33
N SER A 197 11.80 -19.58 5.67
CA SER A 197 13.08 -20.24 5.98
C SER A 197 13.18 -20.74 7.43
N GLY A 198 12.30 -20.28 8.33
CA GLY A 198 12.28 -20.68 9.75
C GLY A 198 13.42 -20.07 10.58
N VAL A 199 14.25 -19.19 10.00
CA VAL A 199 15.35 -18.50 10.67
C VAL A 199 15.08 -17.00 10.67
N ILE A 200 14.98 -16.39 11.85
CA ILE A 200 14.86 -14.94 12.00
C ILE A 200 16.27 -14.35 11.88
N SER A 201 16.54 -13.65 10.78
CA SER A 201 17.83 -12.99 10.58
C SER A 201 17.91 -11.68 11.38
N ASN A 202 19.13 -11.12 11.50
CA ASN A 202 19.34 -9.79 12.07
C ASN A 202 18.59 -8.71 11.29
N ARG A 203 18.42 -8.87 9.97
CA ARG A 203 17.73 -7.90 9.10
C ARG A 203 16.24 -7.79 9.42
N VAL A 204 15.53 -8.89 9.68
CA VAL A 204 14.12 -8.80 10.11
C VAL A 204 13.99 -8.18 11.49
N ARG A 205 14.93 -8.45 12.40
CA ARG A 205 14.95 -7.79 13.72
C ARG A 205 15.13 -6.28 13.56
N GLU A 206 16.02 -5.82 12.68
CA GLU A 206 16.21 -4.42 12.35
C GLU A 206 14.95 -3.79 11.75
N ILE A 207 14.31 -4.45 10.78
CA ILE A 207 13.05 -3.99 10.17
C ILE A 207 11.94 -3.87 11.23
N GLN A 208 11.82 -4.84 12.13
CA GLN A 208 10.85 -4.80 13.22
C GLN A 208 11.14 -3.64 14.19
N MET A 209 12.41 -3.44 14.55
CA MET A 209 12.85 -2.35 15.41
C MET A 209 12.55 -0.99 14.77
N LEU A 210 12.89 -0.81 13.48
CA LEU A 210 12.62 0.42 12.74
C LEU A 210 11.13 0.72 12.61
N ASN A 211 10.31 -0.30 12.33
CA ASN A 211 8.86 -0.15 12.27
C ASN A 211 8.26 0.20 13.64
N ALA A 212 8.77 -0.40 14.71
CA ALA A 212 8.37 -0.05 16.08
C ALA A 212 8.75 1.39 16.43
N LEU A 213 9.97 1.84 16.08
CA LEU A 213 10.42 3.22 16.27
C LEU A 213 9.57 4.21 15.47
N ARG A 214 9.30 3.92 14.19
CA ARG A 214 8.43 4.74 13.32
C ARG A 214 7.01 4.85 13.87
N LYS A 215 6.43 3.73 14.33
CA LYS A 215 5.11 3.72 14.97
C LYS A 215 5.09 4.55 16.26
N LYS A 216 6.15 4.44 17.07
CA LYS A 216 6.30 5.23 18.30
C LYS A 216 6.42 6.72 18.01
N GLU A 217 7.24 7.13 17.05
CA GLU A 217 7.41 8.54 16.66
C GLU A 217 6.11 9.13 16.12
N GLN A 218 5.38 8.39 15.28
CA GLN A 218 4.07 8.82 14.79
C GLN A 218 3.07 9.01 15.93
N LYS A 219 3.05 8.11 16.91
CA LYS A 219 2.22 8.25 18.10
C LYS A 219 2.58 9.50 18.91
N GLU A 220 3.85 9.73 19.18
CA GLU A 220 4.33 10.91 19.91
C GLU A 220 3.99 12.22 19.17
N ARG A 221 4.02 12.21 17.83
CA ARG A 221 3.60 13.34 16.99
C ARG A 221 2.10 13.61 17.14
N ARG A 222 1.26 12.57 17.04
CA ARG A 222 -0.19 12.72 17.24
C ARG A 222 -0.55 13.21 18.64
N GLU A 223 0.14 12.72 19.67
CA GLU A 223 -0.06 13.20 21.05
C GLU A 223 0.34 14.67 21.22
N ARG A 224 1.38 15.12 20.50
CA ARG A 224 1.78 16.53 20.46
C ARG A 224 0.72 17.39 19.78
N ASP A 225 0.27 16.98 18.60
CA ASP A 225 -0.78 17.67 17.84
C ASP A 225 -2.07 17.74 18.67
N LEU A 226 -2.42 16.67 19.40
CA LEU A 226 -3.60 16.63 20.26
C LEU A 226 -3.47 17.67 21.38
N ARG A 227 -2.32 17.71 22.04
CA ARG A 227 -2.05 18.67 23.12
C ARG A 227 -2.12 20.11 22.62
N GLU A 228 -1.54 20.38 21.45
CA GLU A 228 -1.53 21.70 20.83
C GLU A 228 -2.94 22.12 20.39
N GLY A 229 -3.68 21.24 19.71
CA GLY A 229 -5.08 21.47 19.32
C GLY A 229 -5.97 21.77 20.53
N LEU A 230 -5.80 21.04 21.64
CA LEU A 230 -6.51 21.31 22.89
C LEU A 230 -6.16 22.67 23.50
N GLN A 231 -4.92 23.14 23.38
CA GLN A 231 -4.53 24.48 23.84
C GLN A 231 -5.14 25.58 22.95
N LEU A 232 -5.07 25.42 21.63
CA LEU A 232 -5.67 26.33 20.66
C LEU A 232 -7.18 26.44 20.86
N TYR A 233 -7.85 25.31 21.13
CA TYR A 233 -9.27 25.27 21.45
C TYR A 233 -9.61 26.10 22.68
N LYS A 234 -8.83 25.95 23.77
CA LYS A 234 -9.04 26.75 25.00
C LYS A 234 -8.87 28.24 24.76
N ASN A 235 -8.03 28.62 23.80
CA ASN A 235 -7.80 30.01 23.44
C ASN A 235 -8.90 30.58 22.52
N GLY A 236 -9.87 29.76 22.09
CA GLY A 236 -10.93 30.15 21.17
C GLY A 236 -10.53 30.12 19.69
N SER A 237 -9.30 29.70 19.37
CA SER A 237 -8.80 29.54 18.00
C SER A 237 -9.29 28.22 17.40
N TYR A 238 -10.60 28.10 17.14
CA TYR A 238 -11.21 26.84 16.72
C TYR A 238 -10.73 26.34 15.35
N ASN A 239 -10.45 27.25 14.40
CA ASN A 239 -9.93 26.86 13.07
C ASN A 239 -8.51 26.26 13.17
N GLU A 240 -7.64 26.85 13.98
CA GLU A 240 -6.28 26.35 14.20
C GLU A 240 -6.29 25.04 15.00
N ALA A 241 -7.19 24.91 15.98
CA ALA A 241 -7.40 23.66 16.70
C ALA A 241 -7.87 22.54 15.76
N LEU A 242 -8.77 22.86 14.83
CA LEU A 242 -9.29 21.93 13.84
C LEU A 242 -8.17 21.40 12.93
N GLU A 243 -7.27 22.26 12.46
CA GLU A 243 -6.10 21.83 11.67
C GLU A 243 -5.27 20.76 12.40
N LYS A 244 -5.03 20.94 13.70
CA LYS A 244 -4.27 19.97 14.51
C LYS A 244 -5.01 18.65 14.70
N PHE A 245 -6.33 18.69 14.92
CA PHE A 245 -7.11 17.47 15.05
C PHE A 245 -7.27 16.71 13.72
N GLU A 246 -7.41 17.41 12.60
CA GLU A 246 -7.43 16.81 11.26
C GLU A 246 -6.07 16.20 10.88
N SER A 247 -4.95 16.83 11.28
CA SER A 247 -3.60 16.25 11.14
C SER A 247 -3.50 14.86 11.79
N ILE A 248 -4.13 14.70 12.97
CA ILE A 248 -4.19 13.41 13.66
C ILE A 248 -4.93 12.39 12.82
N LEU A 249 -6.14 12.71 12.34
CA LEU A 249 -6.97 11.82 11.53
C LEU A 249 -6.29 11.43 10.21
N GLY A 250 -5.59 12.37 9.58
CA GLY A 250 -4.81 12.13 8.35
C GLY A 250 -3.60 11.20 8.54
N SER A 251 -3.13 11.01 9.76
CA SER A 251 -1.94 10.19 10.08
C SER A 251 -2.26 8.73 10.44
N LYS A 252 -3.46 8.25 10.13
CA LYS A 252 -3.97 6.89 10.42
C LYS A 252 -3.82 6.51 11.89
N PRO A 253 -4.53 7.20 12.79
CA PRO A 253 -4.49 6.92 14.22
C PRO A 253 -5.06 5.54 14.55
N GLU A 254 -4.75 5.04 15.75
CA GLU A 254 -5.48 3.88 16.30
C GLU A 254 -6.95 4.29 16.56
N PRO A 255 -7.92 3.34 16.60
CA PRO A 255 -9.34 3.67 16.73
C PRO A 255 -9.67 4.58 17.92
N GLU A 256 -9.03 4.35 19.07
CA GLU A 256 -9.20 5.20 20.26
C GLU A 256 -8.72 6.64 20.02
N GLU A 257 -7.56 6.81 19.38
CA GLU A 257 -7.02 8.13 19.03
C GLU A 257 -7.90 8.84 17.99
N ALA A 258 -8.45 8.07 17.02
CA ALA A 258 -9.39 8.56 16.02
C ALA A 258 -10.68 9.07 16.67
N ALA A 259 -11.28 8.26 17.57
CA ALA A 259 -12.49 8.61 18.30
C ALA A 259 -12.33 9.92 19.08
N VAL A 260 -11.20 10.09 19.77
CA VAL A 260 -10.88 11.32 20.52
C VAL A 260 -10.70 12.52 19.57
N ALA A 261 -9.97 12.35 18.48
CA ALA A 261 -9.74 13.43 17.52
C ALA A 261 -11.06 13.86 16.83
N SER A 262 -11.84 12.93 16.30
CA SER A 262 -13.13 13.20 15.65
C SER A 262 -14.14 13.85 16.62
N TYR A 263 -14.16 13.45 17.90
CA TYR A 263 -14.96 14.12 18.93
C TYR A 263 -14.56 15.60 19.08
N ASN A 264 -13.25 15.87 19.18
CA ASN A 264 -12.76 17.24 19.33
C ASN A 264 -13.00 18.07 18.05
N VAL A 265 -12.91 17.47 16.86
CA VAL A 265 -13.31 18.10 15.59
C VAL A 265 -14.80 18.47 15.61
N ALA A 266 -15.67 17.56 16.07
CA ALA A 266 -17.11 17.84 16.21
C ALA A 266 -17.36 19.03 17.16
N CYS A 267 -16.64 19.10 18.27
CA CYS A 267 -16.69 20.26 19.18
C CYS A 267 -16.24 21.56 18.50
N CYS A 268 -15.18 21.54 17.68
CA CYS A 268 -14.75 22.71 16.89
C CYS A 268 -15.82 23.16 15.91
N TYR A 269 -16.35 22.25 15.09
CA TYR A 269 -17.39 22.58 14.11
C TYR A 269 -18.68 23.07 14.78
N SER A 270 -19.05 22.49 15.92
CA SER A 270 -20.17 22.97 16.74
C SER A 270 -19.97 24.43 17.16
N LYS A 271 -18.79 24.81 17.67
CA LYS A 271 -18.47 26.20 18.04
C LYS A 271 -18.44 27.16 16.85
N LEU A 272 -18.04 26.66 15.67
CA LEU A 272 -18.06 27.40 14.41
C LEU A 272 -19.46 27.46 13.77
N ASN A 273 -20.48 26.89 14.42
CA ASN A 273 -21.86 26.80 13.95
C ASN A 273 -22.01 26.03 12.61
N GLN A 274 -21.08 25.12 12.32
CA GLN A 274 -21.11 24.24 11.15
C GLN A 274 -21.75 22.90 11.53
N ILE A 275 -23.07 22.91 11.68
CA ILE A 275 -23.83 21.80 12.28
C ILE A 275 -23.64 20.47 11.53
N GLN A 276 -23.74 20.49 10.21
CA GLN A 276 -23.61 19.28 9.38
C GLN A 276 -22.22 18.64 9.46
N ALA A 277 -21.17 19.46 9.42
CA ALA A 277 -19.80 18.98 9.58
C ALA A 277 -19.59 18.39 10.99
N ALA A 278 -20.14 19.06 12.01
CA ALA A 278 -20.05 18.57 13.38
C ALA A 278 -20.76 17.22 13.59
N LEU A 279 -21.96 17.03 13.02
CA LEU A 279 -22.68 15.75 13.06
C LEU A 279 -21.90 14.63 12.35
N SER A 280 -21.33 14.93 11.18
CA SER A 280 -20.48 13.99 10.44
C SER A 280 -19.27 13.55 11.27
N SER A 281 -18.55 14.49 11.89
CA SER A 281 -17.41 14.17 12.75
C SER A 281 -17.84 13.42 14.03
N LEU A 282 -19.04 13.69 14.54
CA LEU A 282 -19.58 12.97 15.69
C LEU A 282 -19.91 11.51 15.35
N GLU A 283 -20.50 11.27 14.18
CA GLU A 283 -20.74 9.92 13.67
C GLU A 283 -19.42 9.16 13.46
N GLU A 284 -18.38 9.81 12.95
CA GLU A 284 -17.04 9.21 12.84
C GLU A 284 -16.44 8.85 14.20
N ALA A 285 -16.61 9.71 15.21
CA ALA A 285 -16.17 9.43 16.57
C ALA A 285 -16.86 8.19 17.13
N LEU A 286 -18.18 8.09 16.95
CA LEU A 286 -18.98 6.93 17.38
C LEU A 286 -18.58 5.65 16.65
N ASN A 287 -18.39 5.71 15.33
CA ASN A 287 -17.90 4.58 14.53
C ASN A 287 -16.49 4.13 14.91
N SER A 288 -15.66 5.05 15.40
CA SER A 288 -14.30 4.78 15.89
C SER A 288 -14.29 4.21 17.32
N GLY A 289 -15.44 4.07 17.96
CA GLY A 289 -15.58 3.49 19.30
C GLY A 289 -15.62 4.51 20.43
N PHE A 290 -16.12 5.74 20.20
CA PHE A 290 -16.35 6.70 21.28
C PHE A 290 -17.51 6.25 22.20
N GLU A 291 -17.24 6.01 23.48
CA GLU A 291 -18.21 5.41 24.42
C GLU A 291 -18.82 6.39 25.44
N ASP A 292 -18.32 7.63 25.57
CA ASP A 292 -18.83 8.59 26.57
C ASP A 292 -20.12 9.28 26.10
N PHE A 293 -21.19 8.50 25.92
CA PHE A 293 -22.49 8.99 25.50
C PHE A 293 -23.14 9.97 26.49
N LYS A 294 -22.77 9.90 27.76
CA LYS A 294 -23.21 10.87 28.77
C LYS A 294 -22.68 12.25 28.38
N ARG A 295 -21.38 12.33 28.05
CA ARG A 295 -20.75 13.56 27.60
C ARG A 295 -21.38 14.10 26.33
N LEU A 296 -21.63 13.25 25.32
CA LEU A 296 -22.29 13.68 24.07
C LEU A 296 -23.58 14.47 24.33
N ARG A 297 -24.37 14.06 25.33
CA ARG A 297 -25.65 14.69 25.67
C ARG A 297 -25.53 15.94 26.53
N THR A 298 -24.45 16.07 27.30
CA THR A 298 -24.28 17.15 28.27
C THR A 298 -23.24 18.19 27.89
N ASP A 299 -22.36 17.91 26.92
CA ASP A 299 -21.23 18.78 26.62
C ASP A 299 -21.74 20.16 26.14
N PRO A 300 -21.34 21.26 26.80
CA PRO A 300 -21.68 22.61 26.37
C PRO A 300 -21.08 22.97 25.01
N ASP A 301 -19.99 22.34 24.61
CA ASP A 301 -19.34 22.61 23.33
C ASP A 301 -20.14 22.05 22.16
N LEU A 302 -20.96 21.02 22.39
CA LEU A 302 -21.89 20.43 21.43
C LEU A 302 -23.29 21.06 21.47
N ALA A 303 -23.50 22.15 22.21
CA ALA A 303 -24.84 22.73 22.39
C ALA A 303 -25.54 23.08 21.06
N ASN A 304 -24.79 23.62 20.08
CA ASN A 304 -25.33 23.98 18.77
C ASN A 304 -25.78 22.75 17.98
N VAL A 305 -25.00 21.67 18.04
CA VAL A 305 -25.31 20.39 17.38
C VAL A 305 -26.47 19.69 18.06
N ARG A 306 -26.53 19.70 19.39
CA ARG A 306 -27.64 19.14 20.17
C ARG A 306 -28.98 19.81 19.91
N ALA A 307 -28.97 21.06 19.44
CA ALA A 307 -30.18 21.77 19.05
C ALA A 307 -30.71 21.33 17.67
N SER A 308 -29.92 20.57 16.90
CA SER A 308 -30.34 20.06 15.59
C SER A 308 -31.26 18.85 15.71
N GLU A 309 -32.21 18.72 14.79
CA GLU A 309 -33.15 17.60 14.74
C GLU A 309 -32.49 16.25 14.39
N GLU A 310 -31.27 16.29 13.84
CA GLU A 310 -30.52 15.12 13.38
C GLU A 310 -29.67 14.46 14.48
N PHE A 311 -29.41 15.17 15.58
CA PHE A 311 -28.59 14.67 16.69
C PHE A 311 -29.21 13.47 17.40
N ASP A 312 -30.50 13.54 17.73
CA ASP A 312 -31.21 12.45 18.42
C ASP A 312 -31.30 11.17 17.57
N PRO A 313 -31.67 11.22 16.28
CA PRO A 313 -31.59 10.07 15.38
C PRO A 313 -30.19 9.47 15.29
N LEU A 314 -29.14 10.29 15.24
CA LEU A 314 -27.76 9.82 15.20
C LEU A 314 -27.44 9.02 16.46
N LEU A 315 -27.68 9.57 17.65
CA LEU A 315 -27.39 8.87 18.90
C LEU A 315 -28.20 7.58 19.07
N LYS A 316 -29.49 7.57 18.70
CA LYS A 316 -30.33 6.36 18.82
C LYS A 316 -29.75 5.15 18.08
N ARG A 317 -29.14 5.36 16.92
CA ARG A 317 -28.49 4.29 16.14
C ARG A 317 -27.38 3.58 16.92
N PHE A 318 -26.66 4.32 17.78
CA PHE A 318 -25.55 3.81 18.57
C PHE A 318 -25.95 3.46 20.02
N ASP A 319 -27.05 4.02 20.53
CA ASP A 319 -27.62 3.63 21.83
C ASP A 319 -28.26 2.23 21.78
N GLU A 320 -28.99 1.92 20.70
CA GLU A 320 -29.73 0.67 20.57
C GLU A 320 -28.79 -0.56 20.47
N SER A 321 -27.61 -0.42 19.87
CA SER A 321 -26.62 -1.48 19.80
C SER A 321 -26.08 -1.88 21.19
N PHE A 322 -25.92 -0.91 22.10
CA PHE A 322 -25.46 -1.16 23.48
C PHE A 322 -26.57 -1.73 24.38
N ILE A 323 -27.82 -1.27 24.20
CA ILE A 323 -28.98 -1.80 24.94
C ILE A 323 -29.28 -3.24 24.51
N ASN A 324 -29.07 -3.59 23.24
CA ASN A 324 -29.35 -4.93 22.75
C ASN A 324 -28.42 -5.99 23.36
N GLU A 325 -27.12 -5.72 23.58
CA GLU A 325 -26.25 -6.69 24.27
C GLU A 325 -26.67 -6.93 25.72
N ASN A 326 -27.03 -5.88 26.46
CA ASN A 326 -27.52 -6.01 27.84
C ASN A 326 -28.90 -6.67 27.90
N ALA A 327 -29.80 -6.39 26.94
CA ALA A 327 -31.10 -7.06 26.83
C ALA A 327 -30.95 -8.54 26.44
N ILE A 328 -30.05 -8.88 25.51
CA ILE A 328 -29.73 -10.26 25.12
C ILE A 328 -29.14 -11.03 26.31
N ASN A 329 -28.23 -10.41 27.08
CA ASN A 329 -27.64 -11.03 28.27
C ASN A 329 -28.65 -11.17 29.42
N ALA A 330 -29.56 -10.20 29.60
CA ALA A 330 -30.66 -10.29 30.54
C ALA A 330 -31.64 -11.41 30.18
N ILE A 331 -32.01 -11.54 28.89
CA ILE A 331 -32.84 -12.64 28.36
C ILE A 331 -32.11 -13.98 28.52
N LYS A 332 -30.80 -14.07 28.24
CA LYS A 332 -30.02 -15.30 28.46
C LYS A 332 -29.96 -15.70 29.94
N SER A 333 -29.92 -14.75 30.86
CA SER A 333 -29.97 -15.05 32.30
C SER A 333 -31.38 -15.45 32.77
N LEU A 334 -32.43 -14.86 32.18
CA LEU A 334 -33.83 -15.22 32.45
C LEU A 334 -34.18 -16.61 31.87
N PHE A 335 -33.58 -16.98 30.74
CA PHE A 335 -33.77 -18.25 30.04
C PHE A 335 -32.59 -19.21 30.26
N GLY A 336 -31.92 -19.15 31.41
CA GLY A 336 -30.90 -20.11 31.82
C GLY A 336 -31.45 -21.54 31.82
N PHE A 337 -31.31 -22.22 30.68
CA PHE A 337 -31.69 -23.60 30.42
C PHE A 337 -30.99 -24.52 31.42
N GLY A 338 -31.80 -25.19 32.24
CA GLY A 338 -31.58 -26.54 32.72
C GLY A 338 -30.20 -26.85 33.31
N LYS A 339 -30.06 -26.64 34.61
CA LYS A 339 -29.26 -27.55 35.43
C LYS A 339 -29.72 -28.98 35.17
N LYS A 340 -28.84 -29.85 34.68
CA LYS A 340 -28.76 -31.27 35.04
C LYS A 340 -27.31 -31.71 35.03
#